data_AF-A0A378A4U6-F1
#
_entry.id   AF-A0A378A4U6-F1
#
_cell.length_a   1.000
_cell.length_b   1.000
_cell.length_c   1.000
_cell.angle_alpha   90.00
_cell.angle_beta   90.00
_cell.angle_gamma   90.00
#
_symmetry.space_group_name_H-M   'P 1'
#
loop_
_entity.id
_entity.type
_entity.pdbx_description
1 polymer ?
#
loop_
_entity_poly.entity_id
_entity_poly.type
_entity_poly.pdbx_seq_one_letter_code
_entity_poly.pdbx_strand_id
1 'polypeptide(L)'
;MLAACAGIVFAAQIGFVPNQTGSGLEMKAIAACVLGGISLLGGTGTQLGAFLGAFFLTQIDTVLVLFRLPAWWNDFIAGLVLLGVLVLDGRLRQALARHQRALQYSRFQPGNKGGKQVARFPERKSKEVA
;
A
#
# COMPACT_ATOMS: atom_id res chain seq x y z
N MET A 1 9.63 6.77 19.98
CA MET A 1 9.04 8.08 20.35
C MET A 1 7.65 8.28 19.77
N LEU A 2 7.43 8.11 18.46
CA LEU A 2 6.10 8.23 17.85
C LEU A 2 5.03 7.34 18.52
N ALA A 3 5.39 6.10 18.90
CA ALA A 3 4.50 5.19 19.63
C ALA A 3 4.09 5.70 21.01
N ALA A 4 4.99 6.40 21.73
CA ALA A 4 4.68 6.98 23.04
C ALA A 4 3.69 8.15 22.89
N CYS A 5 3.90 9.04 21.91
CA CYS A 5 2.96 10.11 21.60
C CYS A 5 1.59 9.56 21.18
N ALA A 6 1.56 8.53 20.33
CA ALA A 6 0.33 7.88 19.91
C ALA A 6 -0.45 7.28 21.10
N GLY A 7 0.25 6.65 22.04
CA GLY A 7 -0.36 6.11 23.27
C GLY A 7 -0.95 7.19 24.17
N ILE A 8 -0.29 8.34 24.32
CA ILE A 8 -0.81 9.48 25.10
C ILE A 8 -2.10 10.02 24.46
N VAL A 9 -2.12 10.21 23.14
CA VAL A 9 -3.30 10.69 22.41
C VAL A 9 -4.46 9.71 22.51
N PHE A 10 -4.17 8.41 22.36
CA PHE A 10 -5.18 7.35 22.47
C PHE A 10 -5.78 7.29 23.88
N ALA A 11 -4.96 7.38 24.93
CA ALA A 11 -5.44 7.42 26.31
C ALA A 11 -6.30 8.67 26.60
N ALA A 12 -5.92 9.83 26.06
CA ALA A 12 -6.68 11.07 26.20
C ALA A 12 -8.05 11.02 25.49
N GLN A 13 -8.17 10.25 24.40
CA GLN A 13 -9.42 10.12 23.65
C GLN A 13 -10.46 9.25 24.39
N ILE A 14 -10.01 8.16 25.03
CA ILE A 14 -10.92 7.13 25.59
C ILE A 14 -11.17 7.37 27.09
N GLY A 15 -10.22 7.96 27.82
CA GLY A 15 -10.36 8.32 29.24
C GLY A 15 -10.29 7.14 30.23
N PHE A 16 -10.39 5.90 29.76
CA PHE A 16 -10.19 4.68 30.53
C PHE A 16 -9.69 3.54 29.61
N VAL A 17 -8.93 2.61 30.16
CA VAL A 17 -8.33 1.50 29.39
C VAL A 17 -8.95 0.18 29.85
N PRO A 18 -9.94 -0.37 29.13
CA PRO A 18 -10.45 -1.71 29.41
C PRO A 18 -9.41 -2.80 29.08
N ASN A 19 -9.53 -3.98 29.68
CA ASN A 19 -8.55 -5.09 29.53
C ASN A 19 -8.39 -5.61 28.09
N GLN A 20 -9.32 -5.29 27.19
CA GLN A 20 -9.26 -5.66 25.78
C GLN A 20 -8.60 -4.59 24.89
N THR A 21 -8.15 -3.48 25.47
CA THR A 21 -7.47 -2.42 24.74
C THR A 21 -6.20 -2.94 24.09
N GLY A 22 -6.04 -2.69 22.79
CA GLY A 22 -4.92 -3.20 22.00
C GLY A 22 -5.25 -4.45 21.19
N SER A 23 -6.29 -5.20 21.58
CA SER A 23 -6.76 -6.36 20.80
C SER A 23 -7.19 -5.92 19.40
N GLY A 24 -6.60 -6.54 18.37
CA GLY A 24 -6.83 -6.20 16.97
C GLY A 24 -6.07 -4.98 16.43
N LEU A 25 -5.51 -4.10 17.28
CA LEU A 25 -4.69 -2.98 16.81
C LEU A 25 -3.37 -3.45 16.19
N GLU A 26 -2.82 -4.56 16.66
CA GLU A 26 -1.62 -5.19 16.09
C GLU A 26 -1.84 -5.60 14.64
N MET A 27 -2.93 -6.34 14.38
CA MET A 27 -3.32 -6.81 13.06
C MET A 27 -3.60 -5.62 12.12
N LYS A 28 -4.27 -4.58 12.62
CA LYS A 28 -4.51 -3.34 11.86
C LYS A 28 -3.22 -2.58 11.53
N ALA A 29 -2.27 -2.53 12.46
CA ALA A 29 -0.97 -1.89 12.26
C ALA A 29 -0.15 -2.62 11.18
N ILE A 30 -0.14 -3.95 11.20
CA ILE A 30 0.51 -4.78 10.17
C ILE A 30 -0.18 -4.56 8.81
N ALA A 31 -1.51 -4.61 8.79
CA ALA A 31 -2.29 -4.41 7.56
C ALA A 31 -2.04 -3.02 6.94
N ALA A 32 -2.01 -1.95 7.74
CA ALA A 32 -1.71 -0.60 7.27
C ALA A 32 -0.30 -0.49 6.64
N CYS A 33 0.71 -1.12 7.26
CA CYS A 33 2.08 -1.12 6.75
C CYS A 33 2.18 -1.85 5.39
N VAL A 34 1.56 -3.01 5.27
CA VAL A 34 1.56 -3.81 4.03
C VAL A 34 0.75 -3.14 2.93
N LEU A 35 -0.40 -2.55 3.26
CA LEU A 35 -1.22 -1.76 2.33
C LEU A 35 -0.46 -0.53 1.83
N GLY A 36 0.41 0.04 2.66
CA GLY A 36 1.38 1.08 2.33
C GLY A 36 2.58 0.63 1.47
N GLY A 37 2.70 -0.66 1.17
CA GLY A 37 3.75 -1.23 0.30
C GLY A 37 5.03 -1.64 1.01
N ILE A 38 5.00 -1.86 2.33
CA ILE A 38 6.14 -2.37 3.08
C ILE A 38 6.20 -3.90 2.97
N SER A 39 7.39 -4.45 2.73
CA SER A 39 7.61 -5.90 2.70
C SER A 39 7.69 -6.49 4.11
N LEU A 40 6.90 -7.53 4.37
CA LEU A 40 6.99 -8.33 5.61
C LEU A 40 8.27 -9.16 5.70
N LEU A 41 8.86 -9.51 4.55
CA LEU A 41 10.10 -10.29 4.46
C LEU A 41 11.35 -9.41 4.63
N GLY A 42 11.19 -8.09 4.77
CA GLY A 42 12.27 -7.14 4.99
C GLY A 42 12.93 -6.62 3.71
N GLY A 43 13.80 -5.61 3.86
CA GLY A 43 14.66 -5.05 2.81
C GLY A 43 14.03 -4.01 1.87
N THR A 44 12.71 -3.83 1.88
CA THR A 44 12.00 -2.89 0.98
C THR A 44 10.76 -2.27 1.63
N GLY A 45 10.58 -0.96 1.45
CA GLY A 45 9.46 -0.19 2.00
C GLY A 45 9.86 1.26 2.33
N THR A 46 8.90 2.17 2.42
CA THR A 46 9.15 3.56 2.83
C THR A 46 8.20 3.98 3.94
N GLN A 47 8.66 4.79 4.90
CA GLN A 47 7.79 5.35 5.96
C GLN A 47 6.63 6.17 5.37
N LEU A 48 6.85 6.88 4.26
CA LEU A 48 5.81 7.66 3.58
C LEU A 48 4.66 6.76 3.09
N GLY A 49 5.00 5.61 2.51
CA GLY A 49 4.01 4.59 2.11
C GLY A 49 3.20 4.07 3.30
N ALA A 50 3.87 3.79 4.43
CA ALA A 50 3.23 3.35 5.67
C ALA A 50 2.21 4.35 6.20
N PHE A 51 2.58 5.64 6.22
CA PHE A 51 1.74 6.72 6.72
C PHE A 51 0.49 6.91 5.86
N LEU A 52 0.65 6.84 4.53
CA LEU A 52 -0.45 6.82 3.57
C LEU A 52 -1.36 5.61 3.80
N GLY A 53 -0.79 4.41 3.96
CA GLY A 53 -1.55 3.19 4.26
C GLY A 53 -2.39 3.30 5.52
N ALA A 54 -1.81 3.80 6.62
CA ALA A 54 -2.51 4.03 7.89
C ALA A 54 -3.62 5.09 7.77
N PHE A 55 -3.38 6.17 7.02
CA PHE A 55 -4.38 7.21 6.78
C PHE A 55 -5.60 6.65 6.03
N PHE A 56 -5.39 5.89 4.96
CA PHE A 56 -6.48 5.26 4.23
C PHE A 56 -7.27 4.28 5.10
N LEU A 57 -6.57 3.39 5.83
CA LEU A 57 -7.21 2.40 6.72
C LEU A 57 -8.07 3.08 7.80
N THR A 58 -7.64 4.24 8.31
CA THR A 58 -8.41 5.03 9.28
C THR A 58 -9.63 5.71 8.65
N GLN A 59 -9.52 6.24 7.44
CA GLN A 59 -10.65 6.85 6.72
C GLN A 59 -11.73 5.81 6.40
N ILE A 60 -11.30 4.62 5.98
CA ILE A 60 -12.12 3.43 5.78
C ILE A 60 -12.93 3.16 7.07
N ASP A 61 -12.27 2.92 8.21
CA ASP A 61 -12.95 2.67 9.48
C ASP A 61 -13.94 3.77 9.90
N THR A 62 -13.63 5.03 9.58
CA THR A 62 -14.48 6.16 9.94
C THR A 62 -15.75 6.21 9.09
N VAL A 63 -15.63 5.95 7.78
CA VAL A 63 -16.79 5.88 6.87
C VAL A 63 -17.70 4.70 7.23
N LEU A 64 -17.15 3.62 7.77
CA LEU A 64 -17.85 2.39 8.17
C LEU A 64 -18.88 2.68 9.26
N VAL A 65 -18.38 3.34 10.31
CA VAL A 65 -19.14 3.68 11.50
C VAL A 65 -20.24 4.69 11.18
N LEU A 66 -20.01 5.57 10.20
CA LEU A 66 -20.98 6.59 9.78
C LEU A 66 -22.25 5.99 9.13
N PHE A 67 -22.15 4.82 8.50
CA PHE A 67 -23.27 4.17 7.80
C PHE A 67 -24.29 3.47 8.72
N ARG A 68 -24.13 3.53 10.06
CA ARG A 68 -25.16 3.18 11.08
C ARG A 68 -26.14 2.05 10.69
N LEU A 69 -25.63 0.83 10.57
CA LEU A 69 -26.48 -0.36 10.45
C LEU A 69 -27.06 -0.74 11.85
N PRO A 70 -27.81 -1.84 12.05
CA PRO A 70 -28.42 -2.19 13.35
C PRO A 70 -27.58 -3.17 14.20
N ALA A 71 -27.49 -2.90 15.52
CA ALA A 71 -26.49 -3.35 16.52
C ALA A 71 -26.17 -4.86 16.66
N TRP A 72 -26.98 -5.78 16.13
CA TRP A 72 -26.74 -7.22 16.27
C TRP A 72 -25.92 -7.83 15.13
N TRP A 73 -26.03 -7.28 13.91
CA TRP A 73 -25.24 -7.65 12.73
C TRP A 73 -24.50 -6.44 12.13
N ASN A 74 -24.49 -5.35 12.89
CA ASN A 74 -24.06 -4.01 12.51
C ASN A 74 -22.63 -3.97 12.00
N ASP A 75 -21.72 -4.49 12.82
CA ASP A 75 -20.29 -4.38 12.58
C ASP A 75 -19.87 -5.26 11.40
N PHE A 76 -20.54 -6.40 11.20
CA PHE A 76 -20.29 -7.29 10.07
C PHE A 76 -20.81 -6.70 8.75
N ILE A 77 -22.04 -6.19 8.73
CA ILE A 77 -22.63 -5.61 7.51
C ILE A 77 -21.95 -4.28 7.18
N ALA A 78 -21.66 -3.45 8.17
CA ALA A 78 -20.86 -2.23 7.97
C ALA A 78 -19.49 -2.61 7.41
N GLY A 79 -18.84 -3.62 8.02
CA GLY A 79 -17.61 -4.29 7.56
C GLY A 79 -17.61 -4.60 6.07
N LEU A 80 -18.66 -5.31 5.65
CA LEU A 80 -18.82 -5.84 4.31
C LEU A 80 -19.17 -4.74 3.28
N VAL A 81 -20.06 -3.81 3.66
CA VAL A 81 -20.42 -2.65 2.82
C VAL A 81 -19.18 -1.83 2.52
N LEU A 82 -18.33 -1.61 3.52
CA LEU A 82 -17.19 -0.75 3.30
C LEU A 82 -16.00 -1.44 2.68
N LEU A 83 -15.79 -2.73 2.93
CA LEU A 83 -14.95 -3.54 2.04
C LEU A 83 -15.45 -3.43 0.59
N GLY A 84 -16.77 -3.49 0.36
CA GLY A 84 -17.38 -3.28 -0.95
C GLY A 84 -17.05 -1.92 -1.56
N VAL A 85 -17.29 -0.83 -0.81
CA VAL A 85 -16.98 0.54 -1.24
C VAL A 85 -15.49 0.72 -1.48
N LEU A 86 -14.62 0.20 -0.61
CA LEU A 86 -13.17 0.28 -0.74
C LEU A 86 -12.64 -0.49 -1.95
N VAL A 87 -13.19 -1.68 -2.22
CA VAL A 87 -12.79 -2.47 -3.39
C VAL A 87 -13.23 -1.77 -4.67
N LEU A 88 -14.44 -1.21 -4.71
CA LEU A 88 -14.94 -0.41 -5.83
C LEU A 88 -14.12 0.87 -6.02
N ASP A 89 -13.88 1.62 -4.95
CA ASP A 89 -13.10 2.87 -4.99
C ASP A 89 -11.64 2.61 -5.33
N GLY A 90 -11.07 1.52 -4.80
CA GLY A 90 -9.74 1.03 -5.12
C GLY A 90 -9.61 0.58 -6.57
N ARG A 91 -10.62 -0.12 -7.11
CA ARG A 91 -10.69 -0.49 -8.54
C ARG A 91 -10.81 0.74 -9.44
N LEU A 92 -11.60 1.74 -9.03
CA LEU A 92 -11.77 3.00 -9.73
C LEU A 92 -10.49 3.84 -9.70
N ARG A 93 -9.82 3.95 -8.54
CA ARG A 93 -8.50 4.58 -8.40
C ARG A 93 -7.42 3.84 -9.15
N GLN A 94 -7.43 2.52 -9.19
CA GLN A 94 -6.48 1.73 -9.97
C GLN A 94 -6.69 1.93 -11.48
N ALA A 95 -7.94 2.05 -11.93
CA ALA A 95 -8.26 2.37 -13.32
C ALA A 95 -7.79 3.78 -13.70
N LEU A 96 -7.97 4.77 -12.82
CA LEU A 96 -7.48 6.14 -13.01
C LEU A 96 -5.95 6.25 -12.86
N ALA A 97 -5.33 5.46 -11.98
CA ALA A 97 -3.89 5.42 -11.76
C ALA A 97 -3.13 4.80 -12.94
N ARG A 98 -3.78 4.02 -13.82
CA ARG A 98 -3.18 3.55 -15.09
C ARG A 98 -2.81 4.71 -16.00
N HIS A 99 -3.61 5.79 -16.01
CA HIS A 99 -3.31 6.97 -16.82
C HIS A 99 -2.16 7.80 -16.24
N GLN A 100 -2.03 7.88 -14.91
CA GLN A 100 -0.97 8.68 -14.29
C GLN A 100 0.41 8.01 -14.36
N ARG A 101 0.47 6.67 -14.39
CA ARG A 101 1.73 5.92 -14.51
C ARG A 101 2.37 5.99 -15.90
N ALA A 102 1.56 6.18 -16.94
CA ALA A 102 2.07 6.40 -18.30
C ALA A 102 2.82 7.73 -18.45
N LEU A 103 2.36 8.78 -17.74
CA LEU A 103 3.02 10.10 -17.77
C LEU A 103 4.23 10.19 -16.83
N GLN A 104 4.24 9.44 -15.72
CA GLN A 104 5.39 9.42 -14.81
C GLN A 104 6.60 8.65 -15.36
N TYR A 105 6.41 7.67 -16.26
CA TYR A 105 7.51 7.00 -16.95
C TYR A 105 8.32 7.96 -17.84
N SER A 106 7.68 8.98 -18.43
CA SER A 106 8.35 9.96 -19.30
C SER A 106 9.29 10.91 -18.54
N ARG A 107 9.10 11.09 -17.22
CA ARG A 107 9.92 12.00 -16.40
C ARG A 107 11.17 11.32 -15.82
N PHE A 108 11.26 9.99 -15.90
CA PHE A 108 12.34 9.16 -15.35
C PHE A 108 13.16 8.42 -16.42
N GLN A 109 13.24 8.96 -17.64
CA GLN A 109 14.22 8.50 -18.63
C GLN A 109 15.47 9.38 -18.55
N PRO A 110 16.51 9.00 -17.78
CA PRO A 110 17.81 9.65 -17.92
C PRO A 110 18.32 9.33 -19.34
N GLY A 111 18.91 10.34 -19.98
CA GLY A 111 19.19 10.36 -21.41
C GLY A 111 19.81 9.08 -21.99
N ASN A 112 19.18 8.61 -23.07
CA ASN A 112 19.73 7.67 -24.04
C ASN A 112 20.96 8.29 -24.74
N LYS A 113 22.12 8.27 -24.08
CA LYS A 113 23.43 8.34 -24.72
C LYS A 113 24.10 6.98 -24.56
N GLY A 114 23.87 6.09 -25.51
CA GLY A 114 24.43 4.74 -25.37
C GLY A 114 24.17 3.81 -26.54
N GLY A 115 24.29 4.31 -27.78
CA GLY A 115 24.58 3.43 -28.90
C GLY A 115 25.89 2.69 -28.63
N LYS A 116 25.81 1.45 -28.15
CA LYS A 116 26.93 0.51 -28.15
C LYS A 116 26.45 -0.87 -28.54
N GLN A 117 26.65 -1.12 -29.84
CA GLN A 117 27.23 -2.34 -30.37
C GLN A 117 26.64 -3.63 -29.81
N VAL A 118 25.50 -4.03 -30.40
CA VAL A 118 25.14 -5.43 -30.51
C VAL A 118 26.33 -6.12 -31.19
N ALA A 119 26.99 -6.99 -30.44
CA ALA A 119 28.26 -7.61 -30.79
C ALA A 119 28.18 -8.24 -32.19
N ARG A 120 29.06 -7.77 -33.09
CA ARG A 120 29.34 -8.40 -34.37
C ARG A 120 30.13 -9.67 -34.08
N PHE A 121 29.46 -10.81 -34.16
CA PHE A 121 30.10 -12.12 -34.09
C PHE A 121 31.10 -12.26 -35.25
N PRO A 122 32.35 -12.68 -34.99
CA PRO A 122 33.34 -12.83 -36.04
C PRO A 122 33.06 -14.07 -36.90
N GLU A 123 33.14 -13.88 -38.23
CA GLU A 123 33.24 -14.95 -39.22
C GLU A 123 34.34 -15.95 -38.81
N ARG A 124 33.95 -17.19 -38.51
CA ARG A 124 34.90 -18.31 -38.56
C ARG A 124 35.11 -18.70 -40.02
N LYS A 125 36.15 -18.11 -40.60
CA LYS A 125 36.80 -18.65 -41.79
C LYS A 125 37.64 -19.86 -41.38
N SER A 126 37.10 -21.06 -41.53
CA SER A 126 37.86 -22.32 -41.54
C SER A 126 37.33 -23.10 -42.74
N LYS A 127 37.94 -23.00 -43.91
CA LYS A 127 39.07 -23.87 -44.27
C LYS A 127 38.79 -25.33 -43.87
N GLU A 128 37.87 -25.96 -44.59
CA GLU A 128 38.02 -27.36 -44.98
C GLU A 128 38.35 -27.36 -46.48
N VAL A 129 39.64 -27.38 -46.84
CA VAL A 129 40.44 -28.56 -47.24
C VAL A 129 39.81 -29.43 -48.32
N ALA A 130 40.49 -29.38 -49.48
CA ALA A 130 40.81 -30.46 -50.42
C ALA A 130 39.66 -31.30 -51.01
#